data_AF-A0A8H5ZH95-F1
#
_entry.id   AF-A0A8H5ZH95-F1
#
_cell.length_a   1.000
_cell.length_b   1.000
_cell.length_c   1.000
_cell.angle_alpha   90.00
_cell.angle_beta   90.00
_cell.angle_gamma   90.00
#
_symmetry.space_group_name_H-M   'P 1'
#
loop_
_entity.id
_entity.type
_entity.pdbx_description
1 polymer ?
#
loop_
_entity_poly.entity_id
_entity_poly.type
_entity_poly.pdbx_seq_one_letter_code
_entity_poly.pdbx_strand_id
1 'polypeptide(L)'
;MSAALQNLVNLVATSATRVALNPIVTTALLWILTKGPPQLRRQLTNRIPALRDSTQYAQIVKALKVCLALGIARVLNKQLNHVALNSGRLRSDKARWNWSCEVAVVTGGCSGIGELVVKKLISKDIRVAVLDIRQLPPSLQSVANVTFFACDITNPNAVYSTAEKIKATLGAPTVLVNNAGILVPHTILNTSDDHLRKIFDVNVLSNWYTTKAFLPDMLQHNKGHIVTVASAASFVGVAGMADYTATKAAILSFHESLNQELRYHYNSPNVLTTLIHPNWVRTPLIASVEDELKKRGASIIEPTVVADSIVKSIMSCSGGQVMLPSDISKITYVRGLPNWLQESLRNSLSKLISNGLQ
;
A
#
# COMPACT_ATOMS: atom_id res chain seq x y z
N MET A 1 0.60 -30.80 2.46
CA MET A 1 -0.40 -30.26 1.49
C MET A 1 0.34 -29.47 0.43
N SER A 2 0.08 -29.69 -0.86
CA SER A 2 0.73 -28.91 -1.93
C SER A 2 0.33 -27.43 -1.84
N ALA A 3 1.22 -26.52 -2.22
CA ALA A 3 0.95 -25.08 -2.25
C ALA A 3 -0.31 -24.75 -3.08
N ALA A 4 -0.58 -25.53 -4.14
CA ALA A 4 -1.78 -25.42 -4.95
C ALA A 4 -3.08 -25.73 -4.17
N LEU A 5 -3.07 -26.76 -3.32
CA LEU A 5 -4.23 -27.14 -2.50
C LEU A 5 -4.49 -26.11 -1.39
N GLN A 6 -3.44 -25.59 -0.76
CA GLN A 6 -3.57 -24.47 0.20
C GLN A 6 -4.10 -23.21 -0.48
N ASN A 7 -3.63 -22.88 -1.69
CA ASN A 7 -4.13 -21.75 -2.45
C ASN A 7 -5.61 -21.92 -2.83
N LEU A 8 -6.03 -23.12 -3.22
CA LEU A 8 -7.43 -23.42 -3.54
C LEU A 8 -8.33 -23.31 -2.30
N VAL A 9 -7.92 -23.91 -1.18
CA VAL A 9 -8.65 -23.82 0.10
C VAL A 9 -8.74 -22.38 0.57
N ASN A 10 -7.64 -21.62 0.50
CA ASN A 10 -7.63 -20.20 0.84
C ASN A 10 -8.54 -19.40 -0.10
N LEU A 11 -8.52 -19.67 -1.41
CA LEU A 11 -9.38 -18.99 -2.39
C LEU A 11 -10.87 -19.25 -2.10
N VAL A 12 -11.23 -20.50 -1.83
CA VAL A 12 -12.61 -20.89 -1.50
C VAL A 12 -13.04 -20.30 -0.16
N ALA A 13 -12.21 -20.38 0.88
CA ALA A 13 -12.49 -19.80 2.19
C ALA A 13 -12.62 -18.27 2.13
N THR A 14 -11.75 -17.60 1.35
CA THR A 14 -11.81 -16.14 1.16
C THR A 14 -13.06 -15.75 0.39
N SER A 15 -13.45 -16.53 -0.62
CA SER A 15 -14.67 -16.31 -1.40
C SER A 15 -15.92 -16.51 -0.55
N ALA A 16 -15.99 -17.59 0.23
CA ALA A 16 -17.07 -17.86 1.17
C ALA A 16 -17.21 -16.76 2.22
N THR A 17 -16.09 -16.31 2.80
CA THR A 17 -16.08 -15.21 3.78
C THR A 17 -16.54 -13.88 3.15
N ARG A 18 -16.12 -13.58 1.92
CA ARG A 18 -16.57 -12.38 1.19
C ARG A 18 -18.06 -12.40 0.91
N VAL A 19 -18.61 -13.56 0.55
CA VAL A 19 -20.05 -13.72 0.31
C VAL A 19 -20.83 -13.63 1.62
N ALA A 20 -20.39 -14.32 2.67
CA ALA A 20 -21.06 -14.32 3.97
C ALA A 20 -21.06 -12.95 4.65
N LEU A 21 -19.98 -12.17 4.51
CA LEU A 21 -19.88 -10.83 5.09
C LEU A 21 -20.34 -9.72 4.13
N ASN A 22 -20.96 -10.05 2.99
CA ASN A 22 -21.54 -9.05 2.11
C ASN A 22 -22.94 -8.66 2.63
N PRO A 23 -23.16 -7.40 3.07
CA PRO A 23 -24.45 -7.01 3.64
C PRO A 23 -25.61 -7.18 2.66
N ILE A 24 -25.39 -7.03 1.35
CA ILE A 24 -26.45 -7.16 0.34
C ILE A 24 -26.92 -8.62 0.26
N VAL A 25 -25.97 -9.55 0.13
CA VAL A 25 -26.27 -10.99 0.04
C VAL A 25 -26.90 -11.48 1.34
N THR A 26 -26.29 -11.12 2.47
CA THR A 26 -26.75 -11.59 3.78
C THR A 26 -28.10 -10.99 4.17
N THR A 27 -28.37 -9.73 3.81
CA THR A 27 -29.69 -9.11 3.99
C THR A 27 -30.74 -9.80 3.12
N ALA A 28 -30.45 -10.07 1.85
CA ALA A 28 -31.37 -10.76 0.95
C ALA A 28 -31.73 -12.17 1.47
N LEU A 29 -30.73 -12.96 1.88
CA LEU A 29 -30.93 -14.28 2.45
C LEU A 29 -31.72 -14.23 3.76
N LEU A 30 -31.36 -13.32 4.67
CA LEU A 30 -32.08 -13.14 5.93
C LEU A 30 -33.54 -12.72 5.69
N TRP A 31 -33.78 -11.84 4.71
CA TRP A 31 -35.12 -11.43 4.32
C TRP A 31 -35.92 -12.61 3.77
N ILE A 32 -35.40 -13.37 2.79
CA ILE A 32 -36.11 -14.54 2.22
C ILE A 32 -36.49 -15.54 3.31
N LEU A 33 -35.56 -15.84 4.22
CA LEU A 33 -35.80 -16.79 5.28
C LEU A 33 -36.82 -16.27 6.29
N THR A 34 -36.79 -15.00 6.68
CA THR A 34 -37.64 -14.51 7.80
C THR A 34 -38.94 -13.83 7.37
N LYS A 35 -38.91 -12.97 6.35
CA LYS A 35 -40.01 -12.07 5.95
C LYS A 35 -40.42 -12.19 4.48
N GLY A 36 -39.65 -12.89 3.66
CA GLY A 36 -39.89 -13.02 2.22
C GLY A 36 -41.00 -14.00 1.87
N PRO A 37 -41.41 -14.05 0.58
CA PRO A 37 -42.50 -14.86 0.07
C PRO A 37 -42.38 -16.35 0.44
N PRO A 38 -43.47 -17.04 0.83
CA PRO A 38 -43.44 -18.46 1.18
C PRO A 38 -42.89 -19.36 0.06
N GLN A 39 -43.12 -19.01 -1.20
CA GLN A 39 -42.64 -19.77 -2.37
C GLN A 39 -41.10 -19.80 -2.42
N LEU A 40 -40.44 -18.65 -2.27
CA LEU A 40 -38.98 -18.54 -2.28
C LEU A 40 -38.35 -19.23 -1.06
N ARG A 41 -38.98 -19.07 0.11
CA ARG A 41 -38.55 -19.78 1.32
C ARG A 41 -38.64 -21.29 1.14
N ARG A 42 -39.76 -21.80 0.59
CA ARG A 42 -39.95 -23.23 0.28
C ARG A 42 -38.92 -23.75 -0.70
N GLN A 43 -38.60 -23.00 -1.75
CA GLN A 43 -37.55 -23.39 -2.70
C GLN A 43 -36.18 -23.55 -2.00
N LEU A 44 -35.81 -22.63 -1.12
CA LEU A 44 -34.57 -22.72 -0.35
C LEU A 44 -34.57 -23.88 0.65
N THR A 45 -35.65 -24.06 1.42
CA THR A 45 -35.77 -25.18 2.38
C THR A 45 -35.80 -26.54 1.67
N ASN A 46 -36.31 -26.60 0.44
CA ASN A 46 -36.29 -27.82 -0.36
C ASN A 46 -34.88 -28.15 -0.87
N ARG A 47 -34.08 -27.13 -1.21
CA ARG A 47 -32.72 -27.31 -1.71
C ARG A 47 -31.66 -27.50 -0.62
N ILE A 48 -31.88 -26.96 0.58
CA ILE A 48 -30.93 -27.01 1.69
C ILE A 48 -31.55 -27.82 2.83
N PRO A 49 -31.14 -29.10 3.02
CA PRO A 49 -31.71 -29.98 4.05
C PRO A 49 -31.62 -29.39 5.46
N ALA A 50 -30.55 -28.65 5.77
CA ALA A 50 -30.33 -28.02 7.07
C ALA A 50 -31.35 -26.93 7.42
N LEU A 51 -32.10 -26.40 6.44
CA LEU A 51 -33.17 -25.44 6.68
C LEU A 51 -34.52 -26.11 6.99
N ARG A 52 -34.62 -27.44 6.92
CA ARG A 52 -35.84 -28.19 7.26
C ARG A 52 -35.94 -28.49 8.75
N ASP A 53 -34.81 -28.66 9.43
CA ASP A 53 -34.78 -28.78 10.89
C ASP A 53 -34.96 -27.42 11.56
N SER A 54 -35.86 -27.34 12.52
CA SER A 54 -36.21 -26.09 13.21
C SER A 54 -35.05 -25.50 14.02
N THR A 55 -34.21 -26.37 14.61
CA THR A 55 -33.06 -25.96 15.42
C THR A 55 -31.96 -25.40 14.52
N GLN A 56 -31.57 -26.14 13.47
CA GLN A 56 -30.58 -25.69 12.50
C GLN A 56 -31.05 -24.44 11.75
N TYR A 57 -32.33 -24.33 11.41
CA TYR A 57 -32.90 -23.13 10.80
C TYR A 57 -32.71 -21.90 11.70
N ALA A 58 -33.02 -22.00 12.99
CA ALA A 58 -32.82 -20.90 13.94
C ALA A 58 -31.33 -20.52 14.09
N GLN A 59 -30.44 -21.52 14.13
CA GLN A 59 -28.99 -21.30 14.17
C GLN A 59 -28.48 -20.59 12.91
N ILE A 60 -28.96 -20.98 11.72
CA ILE A 60 -28.59 -20.34 10.45
C ILE A 60 -29.07 -18.89 10.42
N VAL A 61 -30.31 -18.62 10.83
CA VAL A 61 -30.82 -17.24 10.93
C VAL A 61 -29.99 -16.40 11.91
N LYS A 62 -29.59 -16.96 13.06
CA LYS A 62 -28.72 -16.29 14.03
C LYS A 62 -27.34 -16.00 13.42
N ALA A 63 -26.73 -16.98 12.74
CA ALA A 63 -25.46 -16.82 12.06
C ALA A 63 -25.53 -15.73 10.98
N LEU A 64 -26.58 -15.72 10.15
CA LEU A 64 -26.80 -14.68 9.14
C LEU A 64 -26.93 -13.28 9.75
N LYS A 65 -27.60 -13.13 10.91
CA LYS A 65 -27.66 -11.85 11.64
C LYS A 65 -26.27 -11.39 12.08
N VAL A 66 -25.45 -12.29 12.63
CA VAL A 66 -24.06 -11.98 13.02
C VAL A 66 -23.23 -11.60 11.80
N CYS A 67 -23.30 -12.37 10.72
CA CYS A 67 -22.62 -12.08 9.47
C CYS A 67 -23.04 -10.73 8.88
N LEU A 68 -24.33 -10.38 8.95
CA LEU A 68 -24.84 -9.08 8.51
C LEU A 68 -24.28 -7.95 9.37
N ALA A 69 -24.32 -8.10 10.70
CA ALA A 69 -23.77 -7.10 11.62
C ALA A 69 -22.27 -6.86 11.37
N LEU A 70 -21.48 -7.94 11.25
CA LEU A 70 -20.06 -7.87 10.91
C LEU A 70 -19.81 -7.26 9.53
N GLY A 71 -20.64 -7.62 8.54
CA GLY A 71 -20.58 -7.06 7.19
C GLY A 71 -20.85 -5.55 7.17
N ILE A 72 -21.91 -5.10 7.87
CA ILE A 72 -22.26 -3.68 8.01
C ILE A 72 -21.12 -2.94 8.72
N ALA A 73 -20.65 -3.45 9.86
CA ALA A 73 -19.53 -2.85 10.59
C ALA A 73 -18.29 -2.71 9.71
N ARG A 74 -17.97 -3.72 8.90
CA ARG A 74 -16.85 -3.69 7.95
C ARG A 74 -17.02 -2.62 6.86
N VAL A 75 -18.22 -2.49 6.27
CA VAL A 75 -18.49 -1.48 5.23
C VAL A 75 -18.47 -0.08 5.82
N LEU A 76 -19.09 0.12 6.98
CA LEU A 76 -19.06 1.39 7.71
C LEU A 76 -17.64 1.78 8.07
N ASN A 77 -16.85 0.87 8.65
CA ASN A 77 -15.45 1.14 8.98
C ASN A 77 -14.63 1.52 7.74
N LYS A 78 -14.83 0.83 6.61
CA LYS A 78 -14.18 1.20 5.34
C LYS A 78 -14.56 2.61 4.89
N GLN A 79 -15.83 2.99 5.00
CA GLN A 79 -16.30 4.32 4.63
C GLN A 79 -15.76 5.40 5.58
N LEU A 80 -15.74 5.13 6.88
CA LEU A 80 -15.17 6.04 7.88
C LEU A 80 -13.67 6.25 7.65
N ASN A 81 -12.92 5.18 7.35
CA ASN A 81 -11.51 5.29 6.98
C ASN A 81 -11.32 6.11 5.71
N HIS A 82 -12.17 5.91 4.70
CA HIS A 82 -12.12 6.71 3.47
C HIS A 82 -12.29 8.19 3.78
N VAL A 83 -13.34 8.56 4.53
CA VAL A 83 -13.63 9.94 4.93
C VAL A 83 -12.48 10.54 5.76
N ALA A 84 -11.95 9.77 6.72
CA ALA A 84 -10.86 10.20 7.58
C ALA A 84 -9.59 10.56 6.80
N LEU A 85 -9.21 9.69 5.85
CA LEU A 85 -8.01 9.83 5.02
C LEU A 85 -8.17 10.76 3.81
N ASN A 86 -9.38 11.25 3.54
CA ASN A 86 -9.70 12.07 2.36
C ASN A 86 -10.29 13.43 2.75
N SER A 87 -9.81 14.03 3.84
CA SER A 87 -10.23 15.37 4.27
C SER A 87 -11.74 15.54 4.43
N GLY A 88 -12.44 14.49 4.87
CA GLY A 88 -13.89 14.51 5.09
C GLY A 88 -14.73 14.18 3.85
N ARG A 89 -14.12 13.94 2.69
CA ARG A 89 -14.85 13.66 1.45
C ARG A 89 -15.47 12.27 1.47
N LEU A 90 -16.74 12.21 1.07
CA LEU A 90 -17.51 10.97 0.96
C LEU A 90 -17.24 10.21 -0.34
N ARG A 91 -16.81 10.90 -1.40
CA ARG A 91 -16.63 10.35 -2.75
C ARG A 91 -15.31 10.85 -3.37
N SER A 92 -14.79 10.10 -4.33
CA SER A 92 -13.62 10.48 -5.12
C SER A 92 -14.01 11.53 -6.16
N ASP A 93 -13.11 12.49 -6.41
CA ASP A 93 -13.30 13.51 -7.45
C ASP A 93 -12.60 13.10 -8.74
N LYS A 94 -13.00 11.94 -9.29
CA LYS A 94 -12.40 11.38 -10.52
C LYS A 94 -12.60 12.27 -11.74
N ALA A 95 -13.66 13.07 -11.77
CA ALA A 95 -13.99 13.92 -12.91
C ALA A 95 -12.93 14.99 -13.20
N ARG A 96 -12.13 15.38 -12.19
CA ARG A 96 -11.03 16.34 -12.36
C ARG A 96 -9.76 15.76 -12.99
N TRP A 97 -9.66 14.44 -13.10
CA TRP A 97 -8.45 13.77 -13.58
C TRP A 97 -8.59 13.45 -15.06
N ASN A 98 -7.70 14.03 -15.87
CA ASN A 98 -7.58 13.71 -17.28
C ASN A 98 -6.22 13.06 -17.50
N TRP A 99 -6.19 11.73 -17.45
CA TRP A 99 -4.95 10.93 -17.38
C TRP A 99 -3.93 11.26 -18.47
N SER A 100 -4.38 11.56 -19.70
CA SER A 100 -3.50 11.95 -20.81
C SER A 100 -2.80 13.31 -20.62
N CYS A 101 -3.34 14.16 -19.74
CA CYS A 101 -2.77 15.45 -19.40
C CYS A 101 -1.96 15.42 -18.10
N GLU A 102 -2.10 14.36 -17.29
CA GLU A 102 -1.39 14.26 -16.01
C GLU A 102 0.09 13.97 -16.20
N VAL A 103 0.90 14.44 -15.24
CA VAL A 103 2.33 14.16 -15.16
C VAL A 103 2.61 13.49 -13.83
N ALA A 104 3.28 12.34 -13.89
CA ALA A 104 3.73 11.58 -12.73
C ALA A 104 5.24 11.62 -12.60
N VAL A 105 5.74 11.94 -11.41
CA VAL A 105 7.16 11.81 -11.05
C VAL A 105 7.35 10.51 -10.27
N VAL A 106 8.26 9.64 -10.72
CA VAL A 106 8.58 8.37 -10.05
C VAL A 106 10.06 8.34 -9.69
N THR A 107 10.37 8.29 -8.40
CA THR A 107 11.73 8.09 -7.91
C THR A 107 12.11 6.61 -7.86
N GLY A 108 13.35 6.28 -8.19
CA GLY A 108 13.81 4.89 -8.26
C GLY A 108 13.12 4.10 -9.38
N GLY A 109 12.77 4.79 -10.48
CA GLY A 109 11.95 4.24 -11.56
C GLY A 109 12.68 3.33 -12.54
N CYS A 110 14.00 3.10 -12.36
CA CYS A 110 14.79 2.27 -13.29
C CYS A 110 14.88 0.79 -12.88
N SER A 111 14.30 0.36 -11.76
CA SER A 111 14.23 -1.08 -11.41
C SER A 111 13.08 -1.44 -10.49
N GLY A 112 12.82 -2.74 -10.32
CA GLY A 112 12.00 -3.27 -9.23
C GLY A 112 10.56 -2.73 -9.27
N ILE A 113 10.05 -2.26 -8.13
CA ILE A 113 8.68 -1.71 -8.04
C ILE A 113 8.55 -0.44 -8.90
N GLY A 114 9.54 0.45 -8.87
CA GLY A 114 9.49 1.73 -9.58
C GLY A 114 9.34 1.55 -11.09
N GLU A 115 10.14 0.67 -11.70
CA GLU A 115 10.04 0.36 -13.14
C GLU A 115 8.64 -0.16 -13.52
N LEU A 116 8.07 -1.04 -12.70
CA LEU A 116 6.72 -1.58 -12.93
C LEU A 116 5.64 -0.51 -12.75
N VAL A 117 5.82 0.42 -11.81
CA VAL A 117 4.92 1.58 -11.66
C VAL A 117 4.99 2.45 -12.93
N VAL A 118 6.18 2.75 -13.44
CA VAL A 118 6.36 3.51 -14.70
C VAL A 118 5.61 2.82 -15.84
N LYS A 119 5.88 1.51 -16.07
CA LYS A 119 5.21 0.71 -17.12
C LYS A 119 3.68 0.71 -17.01
N LYS A 120 3.15 0.73 -15.79
CA LYS A 120 1.70 0.74 -15.57
C LYS A 120 1.09 2.13 -15.74
N LEU A 121 1.79 3.19 -15.34
CA LEU A 121 1.30 4.57 -15.52
C LEU A 121 1.25 4.97 -17.00
N ILE A 122 2.26 4.59 -17.79
CA ILE A 122 2.23 4.83 -19.25
C ILE A 122 1.07 4.11 -19.94
N SER A 123 0.68 2.92 -19.44
CA SER A 123 -0.50 2.19 -19.95
C SER A 123 -1.86 2.86 -19.62
N LYS A 124 -1.82 3.97 -18.87
CA LYS A 124 -2.95 4.83 -18.54
C LYS A 124 -2.83 6.21 -19.21
N ASP A 125 -1.96 6.32 -20.23
CA ASP A 125 -1.67 7.54 -20.97
C ASP A 125 -1.03 8.67 -20.14
N ILE A 126 -0.52 8.36 -18.95
CA ILE A 126 0.13 9.34 -18.08
C ILE A 126 1.56 9.58 -18.55
N ARG A 127 1.98 10.85 -18.61
CA ARG A 127 3.38 11.22 -18.87
C ARG A 127 4.20 11.03 -17.61
N VAL A 128 5.34 10.35 -17.70
CA VAL A 128 6.13 9.92 -16.55
C VAL A 128 7.54 10.50 -16.59
N ALA A 129 7.88 11.31 -15.59
CA ALA A 129 9.24 11.69 -15.27
C ALA A 129 9.88 10.64 -14.36
N VAL A 130 10.95 9.99 -14.83
CA VAL A 130 11.70 8.99 -14.07
C VAL A 130 12.94 9.64 -13.46
N LEU A 131 13.03 9.63 -12.13
CA LEU A 131 14.21 10.09 -11.39
C LEU A 131 14.94 8.86 -10.85
N ASP A 132 16.18 8.66 -11.29
CA ASP A 132 17.06 7.60 -10.79
C ASP A 132 18.53 8.01 -11.02
N ILE A 133 19.43 7.35 -10.29
CA ILE A 133 20.88 7.46 -10.53
C ILE A 133 21.34 6.45 -11.59
N ARG A 134 20.56 5.40 -11.82
CA ARG A 134 20.82 4.39 -12.85
C ARG A 134 20.16 4.79 -14.17
N GLN A 135 20.77 4.34 -15.26
CA GLN A 135 20.24 4.53 -16.59
C GLN A 135 18.87 3.85 -16.77
N LEU A 136 18.02 4.49 -17.58
CA LEU A 136 16.71 3.97 -17.91
C LEU A 136 16.85 2.61 -18.64
N PRO A 137 16.09 1.57 -18.25
CA PRO A 137 16.20 0.26 -18.89
C PRO A 137 15.76 0.33 -20.37
N PRO A 138 16.33 -0.50 -21.26
CA PRO A 138 16.03 -0.46 -22.70
C PRO A 138 14.53 -0.51 -23.03
N SER A 139 13.75 -1.24 -22.21
CA SER A 139 12.28 -1.33 -22.37
C SER A 139 11.52 -0.01 -22.22
N LEU A 140 12.16 1.05 -21.68
CA LEU A 140 11.56 2.36 -21.45
C LEU A 140 12.21 3.49 -22.26
N GLN A 141 13.38 3.26 -22.88
CA GLN A 141 14.15 4.31 -23.59
C GLN A 141 13.42 4.91 -24.79
N SER A 142 12.61 4.12 -25.50
CA SER A 142 11.89 4.56 -26.71
C SER A 142 10.41 4.85 -26.46
N VAL A 143 9.98 4.97 -25.21
CA VAL A 143 8.58 5.22 -24.87
C VAL A 143 8.33 6.72 -24.83
N ALA A 144 7.53 7.25 -25.75
CA ALA A 144 7.27 8.69 -25.89
C ALA A 144 6.76 9.38 -24.61
N ASN A 145 5.98 8.66 -23.79
CA ASN A 145 5.42 9.18 -22.54
C ASN A 145 6.38 9.07 -21.34
N VAL A 146 7.65 8.68 -21.55
CA VAL A 146 8.66 8.58 -20.50
C VAL A 146 9.78 9.58 -20.76
N THR A 147 10.13 10.36 -19.75
CA THR A 147 11.31 11.24 -19.78
C THR A 147 12.19 10.92 -18.58
N PHE A 148 13.45 10.58 -18.85
CA PHE A 148 14.42 10.24 -17.83
C PHE A 148 15.19 11.49 -17.37
N PHE A 149 15.33 11.62 -16.05
CA PHE A 149 16.16 12.63 -15.42
C PHE A 149 17.15 11.93 -14.48
N ALA A 150 18.43 11.94 -14.86
CA ALA A 150 19.49 11.48 -13.98
C ALA A 150 19.57 12.41 -12.76
N CYS A 151 19.19 11.90 -11.59
CA CYS A 151 19.06 12.71 -10.38
C CYS A 151 19.40 11.87 -9.15
N ASP A 152 20.43 12.28 -8.41
CA ASP A 152 20.62 11.78 -7.05
C ASP A 152 19.68 12.53 -6.10
N ILE A 153 18.63 11.83 -5.67
CA ILE A 153 17.60 12.38 -4.79
C ILE A 153 18.11 12.66 -3.37
N THR A 154 19.33 12.26 -3.01
CA THR A 154 19.95 12.68 -1.73
C THR A 154 20.50 14.10 -1.78
N ASN A 155 20.63 14.70 -2.97
CA ASN A 155 21.06 16.08 -3.14
C ASN A 155 19.84 17.01 -3.36
N PRO A 156 19.46 17.87 -2.39
CA PRO A 156 18.29 18.72 -2.54
C PRO A 156 18.41 19.70 -3.71
N ASN A 157 19.59 20.22 -4.02
CA ASN A 157 19.79 21.12 -5.15
C ASN A 157 19.58 20.39 -6.50
N ALA A 158 20.02 19.13 -6.59
CA ALA A 158 19.75 18.29 -7.76
C ALA A 158 18.25 18.02 -7.91
N VAL A 159 17.54 17.74 -6.81
CA VAL A 159 16.08 17.54 -6.81
C VAL A 159 15.35 18.80 -7.28
N TYR A 160 15.65 19.96 -6.71
CA TYR A 160 14.97 21.22 -7.06
C TYR A 160 15.24 21.64 -8.51
N SER A 161 16.49 21.58 -8.96
CA SER A 161 16.83 21.89 -10.36
C SER A 161 16.20 20.91 -11.35
N THR A 162 16.09 19.63 -10.99
CA THR A 162 15.40 18.62 -11.80
C THR A 162 13.90 18.85 -11.82
N ALA A 163 13.29 19.25 -10.70
CA ALA A 163 11.88 19.57 -10.62
C ALA A 163 11.50 20.72 -11.57
N GLU A 164 12.31 21.79 -11.62
CA GLU A 164 12.09 22.89 -12.57
C GLU A 164 12.22 22.43 -14.03
N LYS A 165 13.19 21.56 -14.34
CA LYS A 165 13.31 20.95 -15.68
C LYS A 165 12.08 20.10 -16.03
N ILE A 166 11.55 19.32 -15.09
CA ILE A 166 10.32 18.54 -15.29
C ILE A 166 9.15 19.48 -15.61
N LYS A 167 8.97 20.55 -14.82
CA LYS A 167 7.88 21.51 -15.02
C LYS A 167 7.98 22.18 -16.40
N ALA A 168 9.18 22.56 -16.81
CA ALA A 168 9.41 23.15 -18.14
C ALA A 168 9.17 22.17 -19.30
N THR A 169 9.48 20.89 -19.11
CA THR A 169 9.43 19.87 -20.19
C THR A 169 8.06 19.21 -20.30
N LEU A 170 7.45 18.87 -19.17
CA LEU A 170 6.23 18.07 -19.09
C LEU A 170 5.04 18.86 -18.53
N GLY A 171 5.28 19.98 -17.84
CA GLY A 171 4.27 20.69 -17.06
C GLY A 171 4.26 20.27 -15.60
N ALA A 172 3.39 20.91 -14.80
CA ALA A 172 3.30 20.70 -13.37
C ALA A 172 2.89 19.25 -13.02
N PRO A 173 3.70 18.52 -12.23
CA PRO A 173 3.35 17.18 -11.77
C PRO A 173 2.10 17.16 -10.89
N THR A 174 1.17 16.25 -11.21
CA THR A 174 -0.02 15.99 -10.40
C THR A 174 0.09 14.70 -9.61
N VAL A 175 1.08 13.85 -9.91
CA VAL A 175 1.38 12.64 -9.14
C VAL A 175 2.86 12.62 -8.77
N LEU A 176 3.16 12.35 -7.49
CA LEU A 176 4.51 12.09 -7.01
C LEU A 176 4.54 10.70 -6.37
N VAL A 177 5.41 9.81 -6.87
CA VAL A 177 5.67 8.50 -6.30
C VAL A 177 7.07 8.49 -5.69
N ASN A 178 7.11 8.66 -4.37
CA ASN A 178 8.30 8.47 -3.56
C ASN A 178 8.49 6.96 -3.30
N ASN A 179 9.26 6.32 -4.19
CA ASN A 179 9.49 4.88 -4.20
C ASN A 179 10.96 4.50 -3.95
N ALA A 180 11.91 5.37 -4.29
CA ALA A 180 13.32 5.07 -4.11
C ALA A 180 13.65 4.69 -2.66
N GLY A 181 14.51 3.68 -2.50
CA GLY A 181 14.91 3.18 -1.20
C GLY A 181 16.10 2.23 -1.28
N ILE A 182 16.86 2.16 -0.19
CA ILE A 182 17.93 1.20 0.01
C ILE A 182 17.73 0.45 1.33
N LEU A 183 18.29 -0.76 1.38
CA LEU A 183 18.38 -1.62 2.55
C LEU A 183 19.66 -2.43 2.40
N VAL A 184 20.48 -2.46 3.45
CA VAL A 184 21.52 -3.47 3.61
C VAL A 184 21.43 -4.00 5.03
N PRO A 185 21.14 -5.30 5.24
CA PRO A 185 20.98 -5.84 6.59
C PRO A 185 22.30 -5.82 7.38
N HIS A 186 22.33 -5.05 8.46
CA HIS A 186 23.48 -4.91 9.36
C HIS A 186 23.04 -4.74 10.81
N THR A 187 23.89 -5.18 11.74
CA THR A 187 23.74 -4.80 13.15
C THR A 187 24.21 -3.35 13.35
N ILE A 188 23.81 -2.73 14.46
CA ILE A 188 24.24 -1.36 14.78
C ILE A 188 25.78 -1.26 14.80
N LEU A 189 26.47 -2.28 15.32
CA LEU A 189 27.94 -2.29 15.41
C LEU A 189 28.63 -2.45 14.05
N ASN A 190 27.95 -3.05 13.07
CA ASN A 190 28.49 -3.29 11.72
C ASN A 190 28.02 -2.25 10.70
N THR A 191 27.16 -1.32 11.11
CA THR A 191 26.67 -0.25 10.24
C THR A 191 27.70 0.88 10.21
N SER A 192 28.25 1.20 9.05
CA SER A 192 29.14 2.36 8.93
C SER A 192 28.35 3.67 9.03
N ASP A 193 28.98 4.72 9.57
CA ASP A 193 28.36 6.05 9.66
C ASP A 193 27.94 6.58 8.28
N ASP A 194 28.71 6.30 7.24
CA ASP A 194 28.38 6.68 5.86
C ASP A 194 27.13 5.96 5.35
N HIS A 195 27.00 4.65 5.63
CA HIS A 195 25.80 3.91 5.28
C HIS A 195 24.59 4.45 6.04
N LEU A 196 24.75 4.69 7.34
CA LEU A 196 23.71 5.22 8.21
C LEU A 196 23.20 6.58 7.69
N ARG A 197 24.09 7.48 7.30
CA ARG A 197 23.69 8.75 6.67
C ARG A 197 22.97 8.51 5.34
N LYS A 198 23.54 7.68 4.46
CA LYS A 198 22.98 7.43 3.13
C LYS A 198 21.58 6.80 3.19
N ILE A 199 21.31 5.85 4.10
CA ILE A 199 19.99 5.24 4.22
C ILE A 199 18.93 6.24 4.69
N PHE A 200 19.27 7.15 5.61
CA PHE A 200 18.37 8.24 5.99
C PHE A 200 18.17 9.26 4.86
N ASP A 201 19.24 9.61 4.14
CA ASP A 201 19.16 10.52 3.00
C ASP A 201 18.24 9.96 1.92
N VAL A 202 18.40 8.68 1.56
CA VAL A 202 17.60 8.03 0.51
C VAL A 202 16.18 7.72 0.99
N ASN A 203 16.00 7.10 2.16
CA ASN A 203 14.69 6.58 2.56
C ASN A 203 13.80 7.64 3.23
N VAL A 204 14.38 8.73 3.74
CA VAL A 204 13.66 9.76 4.52
C VAL A 204 13.80 11.13 3.88
N LEU A 205 15.01 11.71 3.84
CA LEU A 205 15.19 13.11 3.46
C LEU A 205 14.83 13.36 1.99
N SER A 206 15.12 12.40 1.11
CA SER A 206 14.72 12.49 -0.31
C SER A 206 13.22 12.73 -0.49
N ASN A 207 12.38 12.13 0.36
CA ASN A 207 10.92 12.27 0.29
C ASN A 207 10.50 13.68 0.72
N TRP A 208 11.23 14.27 1.66
CA TRP A 208 11.05 15.65 2.06
C TRP A 208 11.39 16.60 0.91
N TYR A 209 12.54 16.38 0.26
CA TYR A 209 13.00 17.22 -0.85
C TYR A 209 12.06 17.15 -2.05
N THR A 210 11.66 15.95 -2.48
CA THR A 210 10.73 15.78 -3.60
C THR A 210 9.35 16.34 -3.27
N THR A 211 8.84 16.10 -2.06
CA THR A 211 7.55 16.68 -1.63
C THR A 211 7.63 18.20 -1.68
N LYS A 212 8.67 18.81 -1.11
CA LYS A 212 8.86 20.27 -1.13
C LYS A 212 8.99 20.83 -2.56
N ALA A 213 9.57 20.07 -3.48
CA ALA A 213 9.76 20.50 -4.87
C ALA A 213 8.46 20.54 -5.70
N PHE A 214 7.53 19.61 -5.44
CA PHE A 214 6.33 19.41 -6.26
C PHE A 214 5.01 19.80 -5.57
N LEU A 215 4.98 19.85 -4.23
CA LEU A 215 3.79 20.20 -3.47
C LEU A 215 3.25 21.62 -3.78
N PRO A 216 4.06 22.67 -3.97
CA PRO A 216 3.55 24.01 -4.24
C PRO A 216 2.57 24.07 -5.43
N ASP A 217 2.91 23.41 -6.54
CA ASP A 217 2.05 23.33 -7.72
C ASP A 217 0.75 22.55 -7.44
N MET A 218 0.84 21.45 -6.67
CA MET A 218 -0.35 20.68 -6.27
C MET A 218 -1.30 21.49 -5.39
N LEU A 219 -0.75 22.31 -4.48
CA LEU A 219 -1.51 23.21 -3.61
C LEU A 219 -2.16 24.33 -4.42
N GLN A 220 -1.41 24.98 -5.32
CA GLN A 220 -1.93 26.05 -6.18
C GLN A 220 -3.15 25.60 -6.98
N HIS A 221 -3.13 24.38 -7.51
CA HIS A 221 -4.25 23.83 -8.29
C HIS A 221 -5.27 23.08 -7.42
N ASN A 222 -5.03 22.95 -6.11
CA ASN A 222 -5.73 22.06 -5.20
C ASN A 222 -6.03 20.71 -5.88
N LYS A 223 -4.98 20.09 -6.42
CA LYS A 223 -5.04 18.82 -7.15
C LYS A 223 -3.65 18.19 -7.13
N GLY A 224 -3.56 17.00 -6.55
CA GLY A 224 -2.33 16.22 -6.57
C GLY A 224 -2.50 14.88 -5.89
N HIS A 225 -1.53 13.99 -6.06
CA HIS A 225 -1.47 12.72 -5.35
C HIS A 225 -0.03 12.35 -5.02
N ILE A 226 0.31 12.39 -3.73
CA ILE A 226 1.61 11.97 -3.22
C ILE A 226 1.50 10.52 -2.72
N VAL A 227 2.22 9.61 -3.35
CA VAL A 227 2.35 8.21 -2.97
C VAL A 227 3.70 8.00 -2.31
N THR A 228 3.69 7.46 -1.10
CA THR A 228 4.89 7.13 -0.33
C THR A 228 5.00 5.62 -0.18
N VAL A 229 6.13 5.03 -0.59
CA VAL A 229 6.42 3.60 -0.41
C VAL A 229 7.22 3.39 0.87
N ALA A 230 6.51 3.00 1.93
CA ALA A 230 7.07 2.65 3.23
C ALA A 230 7.36 1.13 3.29
N SER A 231 7.02 0.49 4.41
CA SER A 231 7.14 -0.96 4.61
C SER A 231 6.31 -1.40 5.80
N ALA A 232 6.02 -2.70 5.91
CA ALA A 232 5.55 -3.30 7.18
C ALA A 232 6.54 -3.03 8.34
N ALA A 233 7.83 -2.84 8.04
CA ALA A 233 8.88 -2.45 8.98
C ALA A 233 8.62 -1.09 9.67
N SER A 234 7.68 -0.27 9.18
CA SER A 234 7.24 0.94 9.89
C SER A 234 6.68 0.65 11.29
N PHE A 235 6.08 -0.54 11.48
CA PHE A 235 5.37 -0.88 12.72
C PHE A 235 6.16 -1.77 13.66
N VAL A 236 7.24 -2.40 13.19
CA VAL A 236 7.99 -3.37 14.00
C VAL A 236 9.49 -3.25 13.75
N GLY A 237 10.26 -3.17 14.85
CA GLY A 237 11.71 -3.27 14.81
C GLY A 237 12.13 -4.74 14.77
N VAL A 238 13.19 -5.03 14.02
CA VAL A 238 13.73 -6.38 13.86
C VAL A 238 15.25 -6.32 13.92
N ALA A 239 15.87 -7.31 14.57
CA ALA A 239 17.32 -7.40 14.65
C ALA A 239 17.97 -7.42 13.26
N GLY A 240 19.09 -6.71 13.10
CA GLY A 240 19.81 -6.60 11.83
C GLY A 240 19.22 -5.58 10.84
N MET A 241 18.22 -4.79 11.25
CA MET A 241 17.59 -3.75 10.40
C MET A 241 17.19 -2.51 11.23
N ALA A 242 17.99 -2.13 12.23
CA ALA A 242 17.65 -1.03 13.13
C ALA A 242 17.52 0.31 12.37
N ASP A 243 18.45 0.59 11.47
CA ASP A 243 18.47 1.75 10.58
C ASP A 243 17.27 1.75 9.62
N TYR A 244 17.01 0.65 8.91
CA TYR A 244 15.92 0.53 7.96
C TYR A 244 14.55 0.67 8.65
N THR A 245 14.33 -0.04 9.76
CA THR A 245 13.08 0.06 10.53
C THR A 245 12.88 1.48 11.08
N ALA A 246 13.95 2.15 11.53
CA ALA A 246 13.90 3.56 11.90
C ALA A 246 13.50 4.46 10.73
N THR A 247 14.10 4.30 9.54
CA THR A 247 13.72 5.10 8.36
C THR A 247 12.26 4.88 7.94
N LYS A 248 11.76 3.64 8.03
CA LYS A 248 10.38 3.31 7.66
C LYS A 248 9.36 3.77 8.71
N ALA A 249 9.73 3.84 9.98
CA ALA A 249 8.92 4.50 11.01
C ALA A 249 8.91 6.03 10.82
N ALA A 250 10.06 6.63 10.50
CA ALA A 250 10.17 8.06 10.22
C ALA A 250 9.29 8.49 9.04
N ILE A 251 9.31 7.73 7.93
CA ILE A 251 8.52 8.09 6.74
C ILE A 251 7.01 7.88 6.94
N LEU A 252 6.59 6.94 7.80
CA LEU A 252 5.20 6.80 8.23
C LEU A 252 4.75 8.09 8.95
N SER A 253 5.52 8.54 9.93
CA SER A 253 5.21 9.76 10.69
C SER A 253 5.25 11.03 9.82
N PHE A 254 6.21 11.13 8.90
CA PHE A 254 6.25 12.20 7.89
C PHE A 254 4.97 12.23 7.06
N HIS A 255 4.53 11.07 6.56
CA HIS A 255 3.34 10.98 5.72
C HIS A 255 2.05 11.35 6.49
N GLU A 256 1.93 10.90 7.74
CA GLU A 256 0.82 11.26 8.62
C GLU A 256 0.78 12.78 8.87
N SER A 257 1.95 13.37 9.15
CA SER A 257 2.08 14.81 9.39
C SER A 257 1.74 15.63 8.15
N LEU A 258 2.26 15.24 6.98
CA LEU A 258 1.93 15.87 5.71
C LEU A 258 0.41 15.88 5.46
N ASN A 259 -0.29 14.78 5.75
CA ASN A 259 -1.74 14.73 5.60
C ASN A 259 -2.45 15.73 6.55
N GLN A 260 -1.97 15.89 7.78
CA GLN A 260 -2.49 16.91 8.70
C GLN A 260 -2.23 18.33 8.20
N GLU A 261 -1.04 18.60 7.66
CA GLU A 261 -0.72 19.90 7.07
C GLU A 261 -1.62 20.22 5.87
N LEU A 262 -1.82 19.26 4.95
CA LEU A 262 -2.71 19.41 3.80
C LEU A 262 -4.15 19.75 4.23
N ARG A 263 -4.62 19.15 5.33
CA ARG A 263 -5.96 19.38 5.86
C ARG A 263 -6.09 20.72 6.59
N TYR A 264 -5.20 21.00 7.54
CA TYR A 264 -5.38 22.07 8.51
C TYR A 264 -4.55 23.31 8.24
N HIS A 265 -3.39 23.16 7.58
CA HIS A 265 -2.52 24.29 7.27
C HIS A 265 -2.79 24.83 5.86
N TYR A 266 -2.83 23.96 4.86
CA TYR A 266 -3.00 24.36 3.46
C TYR A 266 -4.44 24.33 2.95
N ASN A 267 -5.39 23.78 3.75
CA ASN A 267 -6.80 23.63 3.39
C ASN A 267 -7.01 23.10 1.95
N SER A 268 -6.25 22.06 1.58
CA SER A 268 -6.17 21.54 0.21
C SER A 268 -6.70 20.11 0.15
N PRO A 269 -8.03 19.90 0.28
CA PRO A 269 -8.63 18.57 0.42
C PRO A 269 -8.46 17.67 -0.81
N ASN A 270 -8.03 18.23 -1.95
CA ASN A 270 -7.86 17.52 -3.21
C ASN A 270 -6.39 17.21 -3.56
N VAL A 271 -5.46 17.56 -2.66
CA VAL A 271 -4.11 17.00 -2.66
C VAL A 271 -4.14 15.73 -1.81
N LEU A 272 -4.06 14.60 -2.49
CA LEU A 272 -4.24 13.27 -1.94
C LEU A 272 -2.92 12.71 -1.42
N THR A 273 -2.98 11.86 -0.40
CA THR A 273 -1.82 11.09 0.03
C THR A 273 -2.14 9.60 0.12
N THR A 274 -1.25 8.76 -0.40
CA THR A 274 -1.33 7.31 -0.23
C THR A 274 -0.04 6.75 0.35
N LEU A 275 -0.16 5.95 1.40
CA LEU A 275 0.96 5.25 2.02
C LEU A 275 0.88 3.76 1.73
N ILE A 276 1.94 3.21 1.15
CA ILE A 276 2.03 1.79 0.79
C ILE A 276 3.00 1.10 1.74
N HIS A 277 2.54 0.03 2.39
CA HIS A 277 3.33 -0.80 3.30
C HIS A 277 3.45 -2.21 2.72
N PRO A 278 4.44 -2.45 1.83
CA PRO A 278 4.76 -3.79 1.42
C PRO A 278 5.47 -4.56 2.54
N ASN A 279 5.19 -5.84 2.62
CA ASN A 279 6.05 -6.83 3.27
C ASN A 279 7.24 -7.17 2.35
N TRP A 280 7.88 -8.33 2.54
CA TRP A 280 8.96 -8.80 1.67
C TRP A 280 8.53 -8.86 0.19
N VAL A 281 9.24 -8.12 -0.68
CA VAL A 281 8.96 -8.04 -2.12
C VAL A 281 10.17 -8.54 -2.92
N ARG A 282 9.95 -9.46 -3.87
CA ARG A 282 11.03 -9.98 -4.73
C ARG A 282 11.58 -8.88 -5.64
N THR A 283 12.61 -8.19 -5.17
CA THR A 283 13.27 -7.07 -5.84
C THR A 283 14.76 -7.13 -5.57
N PRO A 284 15.59 -6.37 -6.31
CA PRO A 284 17.02 -6.29 -6.02
C PRO A 284 17.35 -5.91 -4.57
N LEU A 285 16.44 -5.19 -3.88
CA LEU A 285 16.61 -4.74 -2.50
C LEU A 285 16.71 -5.90 -1.49
N ILE A 286 16.09 -7.06 -1.74
CA ILE A 286 16.15 -8.23 -0.85
C ILE A 286 16.98 -9.38 -1.43
N ALA A 287 17.66 -9.17 -2.56
CA ALA A 287 18.33 -10.24 -3.29
C ALA A 287 19.37 -10.99 -2.43
N SER A 288 20.05 -10.29 -1.53
CA SER A 288 21.03 -10.90 -0.61
C SER A 288 20.42 -11.80 0.47
N VAL A 289 19.12 -11.66 0.78
CA VAL A 289 18.44 -12.38 1.86
C VAL A 289 17.27 -13.24 1.38
N GLU A 290 16.97 -13.25 0.08
CA GLU A 290 15.78 -13.91 -0.47
C GLU A 290 15.73 -15.42 -0.15
N ASP A 291 16.84 -16.13 -0.32
CA ASP A 291 16.90 -17.58 -0.10
C ASP A 291 16.69 -17.96 1.36
N GLU A 292 17.21 -17.16 2.28
CA GLU A 292 17.02 -17.36 3.71
C GLU A 292 15.57 -17.10 4.12
N LEU A 293 14.98 -16.01 3.60
CA LEU A 293 13.57 -15.69 3.81
C LEU A 293 12.66 -16.84 3.33
N LYS A 294 12.95 -17.43 2.16
CA LYS A 294 12.22 -18.60 1.64
C LYS A 294 12.37 -19.83 2.53
N LYS A 295 13.60 -20.17 2.95
CA LYS A 295 13.87 -21.31 3.84
C LYS A 295 13.09 -21.23 5.15
N ARG A 296 12.81 -20.01 5.62
CA ARG A 296 12.08 -19.75 6.88
C ARG A 296 10.58 -19.53 6.70
N GLY A 297 10.06 -19.76 5.50
CA GLY A 297 8.63 -19.65 5.23
C GLY A 297 8.10 -18.21 5.18
N ALA A 298 8.97 -17.22 5.00
CA ALA A 298 8.51 -15.85 4.79
C ALA A 298 7.72 -15.76 3.47
N SER A 299 6.56 -15.13 3.51
CA SER A 299 5.78 -14.86 2.31
C SER A 299 6.40 -13.69 1.55
N ILE A 300 6.98 -13.98 0.39
CA ILE A 300 7.54 -12.99 -0.52
C ILE A 300 6.52 -12.73 -1.62
N ILE A 301 6.11 -11.47 -1.77
CA ILE A 301 5.18 -11.04 -2.82
C ILE A 301 5.91 -10.57 -4.07
N GLU A 302 5.26 -10.68 -5.22
CA GLU A 302 5.79 -10.14 -6.47
C GLU A 302 5.71 -8.61 -6.49
N PRO A 303 6.70 -7.92 -7.08
CA PRO A 303 6.70 -6.47 -7.18
C PRO A 303 5.54 -5.92 -8.03
N THR A 304 4.98 -6.74 -8.92
CA THR A 304 3.77 -6.42 -9.69
C THR A 304 2.58 -6.12 -8.79
N VAL A 305 2.41 -6.86 -7.68
CA VAL A 305 1.31 -6.65 -6.71
C VAL A 305 1.40 -5.27 -6.07
N VAL A 306 2.62 -4.83 -5.75
CA VAL A 306 2.87 -3.49 -5.17
C VAL A 306 2.62 -2.41 -6.20
N ALA A 307 3.17 -2.56 -7.41
CA ALA A 307 2.96 -1.62 -8.50
C ALA A 307 1.47 -1.49 -8.90
N ASP A 308 0.73 -2.61 -8.96
CA ASP A 308 -0.71 -2.62 -9.20
C ASP A 308 -1.48 -1.87 -8.12
N SER A 309 -1.08 -2.04 -6.86
CA SER A 309 -1.72 -1.37 -5.73
C SER A 309 -1.44 0.14 -5.72
N ILE A 310 -0.22 0.56 -6.08
CA ILE A 310 0.15 1.97 -6.27
C ILE A 310 -0.72 2.60 -7.36
N VAL A 311 -0.72 2.01 -8.57
CA VAL A 311 -1.47 2.57 -9.70
C VAL A 311 -2.97 2.53 -9.44
N LYS A 312 -3.50 1.46 -8.83
CA LYS A 312 -4.91 1.41 -8.43
C LYS A 312 -5.27 2.52 -7.44
N SER A 313 -4.38 2.87 -6.51
CA SER A 313 -4.62 3.96 -5.55
C SER A 313 -4.66 5.30 -6.26
N ILE A 314 -3.71 5.56 -7.18
CA ILE A 314 -3.70 6.76 -8.03
C ILE A 314 -5.00 6.87 -8.83
N MET A 315 -5.37 5.82 -9.57
CA MET A 315 -6.59 5.77 -10.40
C MET A 315 -7.90 5.81 -9.58
N SER A 316 -7.82 5.59 -8.26
CA SER A 316 -8.98 5.72 -7.37
C SER A 316 -9.30 7.19 -7.05
N CYS A 317 -8.36 8.11 -7.28
CA CYS A 317 -8.47 9.53 -6.93
C CYS A 317 -8.91 9.68 -5.46
N SER A 318 -8.31 8.87 -4.58
CA SER A 318 -8.52 8.89 -3.14
C SER A 318 -7.21 8.58 -2.43
N GLY A 319 -6.99 9.27 -1.32
CA GLY A 319 -5.95 8.94 -0.36
C GLY A 319 -6.26 7.65 0.39
N GLY A 320 -5.22 7.04 0.98
CA GLY A 320 -5.37 5.75 1.63
C GLY A 320 -4.09 5.20 2.25
N GLN A 321 -4.24 4.19 3.11
CA GLN A 321 -3.12 3.41 3.63
C GLN A 321 -3.30 1.96 3.21
N VAL A 322 -2.32 1.40 2.51
CA VAL A 322 -2.43 0.09 1.86
C VAL A 322 -1.37 -0.85 2.43
N MET A 323 -1.83 -1.97 3.01
CA MET A 323 -0.97 -3.04 3.53
C MET A 323 -0.90 -4.17 2.50
N LEU A 324 0.30 -4.64 2.17
CA LEU A 324 0.51 -5.66 1.15
C LEU A 324 1.40 -6.80 1.64
N PRO A 325 0.91 -8.04 1.69
CA PRO A 325 -0.47 -8.47 1.41
C PRO A 325 -1.47 -7.99 2.49
N SER A 326 -2.78 -7.96 2.20
CA SER A 326 -3.76 -7.29 3.08
C SER A 326 -3.90 -7.87 4.49
N ASP A 327 -3.52 -9.13 4.66
CA ASP A 327 -3.49 -9.88 5.92
C ASP A 327 -2.39 -9.40 6.88
N ILE A 328 -1.32 -8.76 6.38
CA ILE A 328 -0.30 -8.15 7.24
C ILE A 328 -0.79 -6.90 7.97
N SER A 329 -1.99 -6.39 7.67
CA SER A 329 -2.60 -5.26 8.36
C SER A 329 -2.66 -5.42 9.88
N LYS A 330 -2.67 -6.65 10.41
CA LYS A 330 -2.62 -6.90 11.86
C LYS A 330 -1.33 -6.43 12.52
N ILE A 331 -0.25 -6.25 11.76
CA ILE A 331 1.04 -5.80 12.30
C ILE A 331 0.96 -4.39 12.89
N THR A 332 0.00 -3.57 12.45
CA THR A 332 -0.19 -2.22 12.98
C THR A 332 -0.61 -2.24 14.45
N TYR A 333 -1.33 -3.28 14.89
CA TYR A 333 -1.76 -3.43 16.28
C TYR A 333 -0.61 -3.71 17.24
N VAL A 334 0.55 -4.17 16.76
CA VAL A 334 1.68 -4.55 17.61
C VAL A 334 2.08 -3.41 18.54
N ARG A 335 2.06 -2.17 18.05
CA ARG A 335 2.42 -0.99 18.87
C ARG A 335 1.43 -0.68 20.00
N GLY A 336 0.22 -1.22 19.94
CA GLY A 336 -0.80 -1.08 20.99
C GLY A 336 -0.91 -2.28 21.95
N LEU A 337 -0.11 -3.34 21.76
CA LEU A 337 -0.14 -4.51 22.64
C LEU A 337 0.73 -4.27 23.90
N PRO A 338 0.48 -4.99 25.01
CA PRO A 338 1.42 -5.04 26.13
C PRO A 338 2.83 -5.47 25.69
N ASN A 339 3.87 -4.94 26.34
CA ASN A 339 5.26 -5.14 25.95
C ASN A 339 5.66 -6.62 25.80
N TRP A 340 5.17 -7.51 26.65
CA TRP A 340 5.49 -8.95 26.56
C TRP A 340 5.00 -9.59 25.25
N LEU A 341 3.86 -9.15 24.70
CA LEU A 341 3.39 -9.60 23.39
C LEU A 341 4.18 -8.96 22.26
N GLN A 342 4.53 -7.67 22.40
CA GLN A 342 5.39 -7.00 21.42
C GLN A 342 6.72 -7.72 21.27
N GLU A 343 7.37 -8.02 22.40
CA GLU A 343 8.66 -8.73 22.41
C GLU A 343 8.54 -10.16 21.92
N SER A 344 7.47 -10.88 22.25
CA SER A 344 7.22 -12.22 21.70
C SER A 344 7.19 -12.20 20.16
N LEU A 345 6.50 -11.22 19.56
CA LEU A 345 6.43 -11.06 18.11
C LEU A 345 7.78 -10.61 17.50
N ARG A 346 8.45 -9.63 18.12
CA ARG A 346 9.77 -9.16 17.69
C ARG A 346 10.82 -10.26 17.72
N ASN A 347 10.78 -11.13 18.73
CA ASN A 347 11.67 -12.28 18.85
C ASN A 347 11.45 -13.28 17.71
N SER A 348 10.20 -13.61 17.38
CA SER A 348 9.90 -14.49 16.24
C SER A 348 10.37 -13.91 14.90
N LEU A 349 10.17 -12.61 14.68
CA LEU A 349 10.64 -11.94 13.47
C LEU A 349 12.18 -11.81 13.42
N SER A 350 12.81 -11.51 14.55
CA SER A 350 14.27 -11.36 14.62
C SER A 350 14.99 -12.66 14.36
N LYS A 351 14.48 -13.79 14.89
CA LYS A 351 14.97 -15.14 14.56
C LYS A 351 14.87 -15.46 13.07
N LEU A 352 13.95 -14.82 12.34
CA LEU A 352 13.79 -15.01 10.90
C LEU A 352 14.89 -14.29 10.10
N ILE A 353 15.55 -13.28 10.66
CA ILE A 353 16.59 -12.47 9.99
C ILE A 353 17.99 -12.77 10.53
N SER A 354 18.14 -13.07 11.83
CA SER A 354 19.44 -13.10 12.49
C SER A 354 20.36 -14.27 12.10
N ASN A 355 19.85 -15.48 11.83
CA ASN A 355 20.73 -16.65 11.65
C ASN A 355 21.25 -16.85 10.21
N GLY A 356 21.25 -15.80 9.38
CA GLY A 356 21.95 -15.78 8.09
C GLY A 356 22.67 -14.45 7.85
N LEU A 357 22.79 -13.65 8.91
CA LEU A 357 23.79 -12.58 9.05
C LEU A 357 25.06 -13.06 9.78
N GLN A 358 25.14 -14.36 10.10
CA GLN A 358 26.38 -15.06 10.45
C GLN A 358 26.97 -15.64 9.18
#